data_AF-X0WXT7-F1
#
_entry.id   AF-X0WXT7-F1
#
_cell.length_a   1.000
_cell.length_b   1.000
_cell.length_c   1.000
_cell.angle_alpha   90.00
_cell.angle_beta   90.00
_cell.angle_gamma   90.00
#
_symmetry.space_group_name_H-M   'P 1'
#
loop_
_entity.id
_entity.type
_entity.pdbx_description
1 polymer ?
#
loop_
_entity_poly.entity_id
_entity_poly.type
_entity_poly.pdbx_seq_one_letter_code
_entity_poly.pdbx_strand_id
1 'polypeptide(L)'
;IIAGAEPIARWMIDDPEVVRLTVVFIYVLGGLQPLMAMEFALTGSLRGAGDTRFPLLTVLSGLIFVRCVLAGIFAWLDFSVEWIFYALIADYIVKATMLTLRFRGGRWKTVIKS
;
A
#
# COMPACT_ATOMS: atom_id res chain seq x y z
N ILE A 1 12.55 -8.43 -9.16
CA ILE A 1 11.11 -8.78 -9.04
C ILE A 1 10.40 -8.59 -10.38
N ILE A 2 10.30 -7.36 -10.92
CA ILE A 2 9.60 -7.07 -12.20
C ILE A 2 10.13 -7.91 -13.38
N ALA A 3 11.46 -7.97 -13.59
CA ALA A 3 12.06 -8.70 -14.71
C ALA A 3 11.88 -10.24 -14.65
N GLY A 4 11.52 -10.78 -13.48
CA GLY A 4 11.33 -12.22 -13.28
C GLY A 4 9.88 -12.60 -12.97
N ALA A 5 8.91 -11.71 -13.25
CA ALA A 5 7.52 -11.89 -12.81
C ALA A 5 6.91 -13.20 -13.31
N GLU A 6 7.03 -13.51 -14.60
CA GLU A 6 6.45 -14.72 -15.20
C GLU A 6 7.16 -16.01 -14.76
N PRO A 7 8.51 -16.11 -14.78
CA PRO A 7 9.21 -17.28 -14.24
C PRO A 7 8.85 -17.60 -12.78
N ILE A 8 8.72 -16.56 -11.94
CA ILE A 8 8.34 -16.72 -10.54
C ILE A 8 6.88 -17.20 -10.43
N ALA A 9 5.97 -16.61 -11.19
CA ALA A 9 4.55 -16.98 -11.17
C ALA A 9 4.35 -18.44 -11.60
N ARG A 10 4.97 -18.88 -12.70
CA ARG A 10 4.89 -20.27 -13.18
C ARG A 10 5.58 -21.28 -12.26
N TRP A 11 6.54 -20.84 -11.45
CA TRP A 11 7.16 -21.70 -10.45
C TRP A 11 6.21 -22.01 -9.28
N MET A 12 5.27 -21.10 -8.98
CA MET A 12 4.34 -21.24 -7.85
C MET A 12 2.98 -21.79 -8.24
N ILE A 13 2.57 -21.64 -9.51
CA ILE A 13 1.19 -21.80 -9.98
C ILE A 13 1.20 -22.50 -11.35
N ASP A 14 0.38 -23.54 -11.49
CA ASP A 14 0.21 -24.27 -12.77
C ASP A 14 -0.91 -23.71 -13.66
N ASP A 15 -1.92 -23.04 -13.07
CA ASP A 15 -3.06 -22.49 -13.80
C ASP A 15 -2.65 -21.24 -14.62
N PRO A 16 -2.83 -21.24 -15.97
CA PRO A 16 -2.42 -20.13 -16.82
C PRO A 16 -3.07 -18.78 -16.51
N GLU A 17 -4.33 -18.77 -16.09
CA GLU A 17 -5.05 -17.54 -15.77
C GLU A 17 -4.56 -16.95 -14.44
N VAL A 18 -4.31 -17.81 -13.45
CA VAL A 18 -3.76 -17.38 -12.16
C VAL A 18 -2.31 -16.89 -12.33
N VAL A 19 -1.52 -17.50 -13.23
CA VAL A 19 -0.20 -16.98 -13.62
C VAL A 19 -0.31 -15.58 -14.21
N ARG A 20 -1.24 -15.36 -15.15
CA ARG A 20 -1.46 -14.04 -15.77
C ARG A 20 -1.80 -12.97 -14.73
N LEU A 21 -2.74 -13.26 -13.84
CA LEU A 21 -3.13 -12.36 -12.75
C LEU A 21 -1.96 -12.08 -11.80
N THR A 22 -1.16 -13.10 -11.49
CA THR A 22 0.01 -12.97 -10.62
C THR A 22 1.08 -12.07 -11.25
N VAL A 23 1.33 -12.18 -12.55
CA VAL A 23 2.26 -11.30 -13.27
C VAL A 23 1.80 -9.84 -13.21
N VAL A 24 0.52 -9.59 -13.47
CA VAL A 24 -0.07 -8.23 -13.34
C VAL A 24 0.11 -7.70 -11.92
N PHE A 25 -0.19 -8.52 -10.91
CA PHE A 25 -0.01 -8.15 -9.51
C PHE A 25 1.45 -7.82 -9.16
N ILE A 26 2.41 -8.60 -9.66
CA ILE A 26 3.84 -8.34 -9.48
C ILE A 26 4.25 -7.00 -10.10
N TYR A 27 3.72 -6.65 -11.28
CA TYR A 27 3.98 -5.34 -11.89
C TYR A 27 3.40 -4.19 -11.07
N VAL A 28 2.17 -4.33 -10.57
CA VAL A 28 1.55 -3.35 -9.68
C VAL A 28 2.39 -3.16 -8.41
N LEU A 29 2.76 -4.25 -7.72
CA LEU A 29 3.62 -4.19 -6.53
C LEU A 29 5.01 -3.63 -6.81
N GLY A 30 5.57 -3.94 -7.99
CA GLY A 30 6.84 -3.41 -8.45
C GLY A 30 6.80 -1.89 -8.63
N GLY A 31 5.72 -1.38 -9.24
CA GLY A 31 5.48 0.05 -9.39
C GLY A 31 5.22 0.76 -8.04
N LEU A 32 4.66 0.05 -7.07
CA LEU A 32 4.37 0.58 -5.73
C LEU A 32 5.60 0.71 -4.82
N GLN A 33 6.72 0.07 -5.14
CA GLN A 33 7.93 0.06 -4.29
C GLN A 33 8.36 1.45 -3.77
N PRO A 34 8.37 2.53 -4.57
CA PRO A 34 8.75 3.86 -4.07
C PRO A 34 7.78 4.40 -3.02
N LEU A 35 6.46 4.20 -3.20
CA LEU A 35 5.46 4.63 -2.22
C LEU A 35 5.60 3.83 -0.91
N MET A 36 5.84 2.52 -1.02
CA MET A 36 6.09 1.67 0.15
C MET A 36 7.35 2.09 0.89
N ALA A 37 8.44 2.37 0.17
CA ALA A 37 9.69 2.84 0.78
C ALA A 37 9.48 4.16 1.55
N MET A 38 8.71 5.10 1.01
CA MET A 38 8.34 6.33 1.71
C MET A 38 7.51 6.04 2.97
N GLU A 39 6.49 5.18 2.87
CA GLU A 39 5.67 4.80 4.02
C GLU A 39 6.53 4.21 5.15
N PHE A 40 7.41 3.27 4.82
CA PHE A 40 8.32 2.63 5.78
C PHE A 40 9.24 3.66 6.45
N ALA A 41 9.86 4.55 5.67
CA ALA A 41 10.77 5.57 6.18
C ALA A 41 10.07 6.57 7.12
N LEU A 42 8.91 7.09 6.70
CA LEU A 42 8.15 8.09 7.46
C LEU A 42 7.52 7.49 8.72
N THR A 43 6.93 6.31 8.62
CA THR A 43 6.36 5.58 9.76
C THR A 43 7.42 5.23 10.79
N GLY A 44 8.59 4.76 10.34
CA GLY A 44 9.73 4.47 11.21
C GLY A 44 10.21 5.73 11.95
N SER A 45 10.33 6.85 11.22
CA SER A 45 10.75 8.13 11.79
C SER A 45 9.76 8.68 12.83
N LEU A 46 8.46 8.66 12.51
CA LEU A 46 7.40 9.14 13.43
C LEU A 46 7.31 8.29 14.70
N ARG A 47 7.37 6.96 14.56
CA ARG A 47 7.41 6.05 15.71
C ARG A 47 8.64 6.25 16.56
N GLY A 48 9.81 6.44 15.94
CA GLY A 48 11.07 6.72 16.65
C GLY A 48 11.03 8.03 17.44
N ALA A 49 10.24 9.00 17.00
CA ALA A 49 10.00 10.26 17.70
C ALA A 49 8.87 10.21 18.74
N GLY A 50 8.30 9.03 19.03
CA GLY A 50 7.21 8.84 19.99
C GLY A 50 5.80 9.11 19.44
N ASP A 51 5.65 9.53 18.18
CA ASP A 51 4.34 9.63 17.52
C ASP A 51 3.90 8.27 16.98
N THR A 52 3.34 7.45 17.86
CA THR A 52 2.89 6.07 17.53
C THR A 52 1.44 6.01 17.09
N ARG A 53 0.60 6.95 17.55
CA ARG A 53 -0.85 6.96 17.26
C ARG A 53 -1.13 7.31 15.81
N PHE A 54 -0.43 8.31 15.26
CA PHE A 54 -0.71 8.76 13.91
C PHE A 54 -0.34 7.72 12.82
N PRO A 55 0.83 7.07 12.88
CA PRO A 55 1.15 6.01 11.92
C PRO A 55 0.17 4.83 12.00
N LEU A 56 -0.27 4.45 13.21
CA LEU A 56 -1.29 3.40 13.38
C LEU A 56 -2.60 3.76 12.67
N LEU A 57 -3.11 4.98 12.89
CA LEU A 57 -4.33 5.45 12.23
C LEU A 57 -4.19 5.52 10.71
N THR A 58 -3.01 5.86 10.21
CA THR A 58 -2.74 5.91 8.76
C THR A 58 -2.72 4.53 8.12
N VAL A 59 -2.17 3.52 8.82
CA VAL A 59 -2.21 2.14 8.34
C VAL A 59 -3.65 1.61 8.35
N LEU A 60 -4.41 1.86 9.41
CA LEU A 60 -5.81 1.44 9.52
C LEU A 60 -6.71 2.12 8.50
N SER A 61 -6.52 3.42 8.23
CA SER A 61 -7.29 4.15 7.22
C SER A 61 -7.10 3.53 5.85
N GLY A 62 -5.87 3.23 5.49
CA GLY A 62 -5.58 2.60 4.21
C GLY A 62 -6.06 1.15 4.09
N LEU A 63 -5.78 0.32 5.10
CA LEU A 63 -6.11 -1.11 5.07
C LEU A 63 -7.62 -1.36 5.13
N ILE A 64 -8.34 -0.65 5.99
CA ILE A 64 -9.76 -0.92 6.25
C ILE A 64 -10.63 -0.03 5.38
N PHE A 65 -10.40 1.29 5.40
CA PHE A 65 -11.30 2.20 4.69
C PHE A 65 -11.00 2.20 3.20
N VAL A 66 -9.77 2.49 2.78
CA VAL A 66 -9.47 2.60 1.34
C VAL A 66 -9.60 1.24 0.66
N ARG A 67 -8.94 0.22 1.20
CA ARG A 67 -8.87 -1.09 0.52
C ARG A 67 -10.19 -1.85 0.55
N CYS A 68 -10.89 -1.96 1.69
CA CYS A 68 -12.15 -2.71 1.73
C CYS A 68 -13.29 -1.98 1.02
N VAL A 69 -13.38 -0.65 1.11
CA VAL A 69 -14.43 0.11 0.41
C VAL A 69 -14.24 0.03 -1.10
N LEU A 70 -13.01 0.27 -1.60
CA LEU A 70 -12.76 0.17 -3.04
C LEU A 70 -12.94 -1.26 -3.56
N ALA A 71 -12.45 -2.27 -2.83
CA ALA A 71 -12.67 -3.67 -3.22
C ALA A 71 -14.16 -4.03 -3.23
N GLY A 72 -14.93 -3.57 -2.23
CA GLY A 72 -16.38 -3.77 -2.18
C GLY A 72 -17.12 -3.08 -3.34
N ILE A 73 -16.72 -1.86 -3.69
CA ILE A 73 -17.26 -1.13 -4.85
C ILE A 73 -16.94 -1.88 -6.15
N PHE A 74 -15.70 -2.30 -6.36
CA PHE A 74 -15.29 -3.02 -7.57
C PHE A 74 -15.99 -4.36 -7.71
N ALA A 75 -16.15 -5.10 -6.60
CA ALA A 75 -16.91 -6.35 -6.58
C ALA A 75 -18.41 -6.12 -6.88
N TRP A 76 -19.00 -5.05 -6.35
CA TRP A 76 -20.41 -4.73 -6.61
C TRP A 76 -20.66 -4.29 -8.07
N LEU A 77 -19.67 -3.68 -8.71
CA LEU A 77 -19.72 -3.28 -10.13
C LEU A 77 -19.34 -4.41 -11.10
N ASP A 78 -19.11 -5.63 -10.61
CA ASP A 78 -18.68 -6.80 -11.39
C ASP A 78 -17.42 -6.55 -12.22
N PHE A 79 -16.51 -5.73 -11.68
CA PHE A 79 -15.22 -5.43 -12.32
C PHE A 79 -14.29 -6.65 -12.26
N SER A 80 -13.40 -6.76 -13.26
CA SER A 80 -12.39 -7.80 -13.28
C SER A 80 -11.49 -7.75 -12.03
N VAL A 81 -10.97 -8.91 -11.62
CA VAL A 81 -10.11 -9.06 -10.42
C VAL A 81 -8.92 -8.11 -10.43
N GLU A 82 -8.44 -7.74 -11.61
CA GLU A 82 -7.35 -6.78 -11.82
C GLU A 82 -7.62 -5.42 -11.15
N TRP A 83 -8.89 -4.99 -11.06
CA TRP A 83 -9.26 -3.73 -10.40
C TRP A 83 -9.01 -3.74 -8.90
N ILE A 84 -9.06 -4.92 -8.26
CA ILE A 84 -8.72 -5.07 -6.84
C ILE A 84 -7.23 -4.73 -6.62
N PHE A 85 -6.36 -5.01 -7.60
CA PHE A 85 -4.95 -4.64 -7.52
C PHE A 85 -4.75 -3.11 -7.60
N TYR A 86 -5.58 -2.40 -8.36
CA TYR A 86 -5.53 -0.94 -8.39
C TYR A 86 -6.01 -0.29 -7.08
N ALA A 87 -6.84 -0.97 -6.28
CA ALA A 87 -7.17 -0.53 -4.92
C ALA A 87 -5.92 -0.46 -4.02
N LEU A 88 -4.90 -1.30 -4.23
CA LEU A 88 -3.62 -1.19 -3.51
C LEU A 88 -2.92 0.12 -3.86
N ILE A 89 -2.96 0.56 -5.12
CA ILE A 89 -2.31 1.80 -5.53
C ILE A 89 -2.93 2.99 -4.80
N ALA A 90 -4.28 3.07 -4.79
CA ALA A 90 -5.00 4.10 -4.07
C ALA A 90 -4.64 4.12 -2.57
N ASP A 91 -4.59 2.95 -1.93
CA ASP A 91 -4.20 2.80 -0.54
C ASP A 91 -2.80 3.39 -0.24
N TYR A 92 -1.79 3.00 -1.01
CA TYR A 92 -0.42 3.51 -0.81
C TYR A 92 -0.29 5.00 -1.11
N ILE A 93 -1.05 5.55 -2.07
CA ILE A 93 -1.09 6.99 -2.32
C ILE A 93 -1.66 7.73 -1.11
N VAL A 94 -2.77 7.26 -0.54
CA VAL A 94 -3.39 7.86 0.64
C VAL A 94 -2.44 7.85 1.83
N LYS A 95 -1.83 6.69 2.13
CA LYS A 95 -0.85 6.55 3.22
C LYS A 95 0.36 7.45 3.04
N ALA A 96 0.98 7.43 1.86
CA ALA A 96 2.14 8.26 1.55
C ALA A 96 1.80 9.75 1.72
N THR A 97 0.62 10.17 1.28
CA THR A 97 0.15 11.56 1.41
C THR A 97 -0.06 11.93 2.89
N MET A 98 -0.81 11.12 3.64
CA MET A 98 -1.09 11.37 5.07
C MET A 98 0.20 11.45 5.90
N LEU A 99 1.13 10.51 5.70
CA LEU A 99 2.41 10.49 6.41
C LEU A 99 3.29 11.67 6.02
N THR A 100 3.35 12.02 4.72
CA THR A 100 4.14 13.16 4.25
C THR A 100 3.61 14.47 4.84
N LEU A 101 2.30 14.68 4.82
CA LEU A 101 1.67 15.87 5.41
C LEU A 101 1.92 15.93 6.93
N ARG A 102 1.81 14.80 7.63
CA ARG A 102 2.12 14.73 9.07
C ARG A 102 3.56 15.09 9.37
N PHE A 103 4.49 14.53 8.60
CA PHE A 103 5.92 14.74 8.77
C PHE A 103 6.30 16.20 8.49
N ARG A 104 5.78 16.80 7.41
CA ARG A 104 6.00 18.21 7.07
C ARG A 104 5.35 19.17 8.06
N GLY A 105 4.18 18.81 8.60
CA GLY A 105 3.45 19.64 9.56
C GLY A 105 4.11 19.76 10.94
N GLY A 106 5.19 19.04 11.22
CA GLY A 106 6.04 19.25 12.39
C GLY A 106 5.42 18.96 13.76
N ARG A 107 4.11 18.68 13.88
CA ARG A 107 3.47 18.37 15.18
C ARG A 107 3.91 17.03 15.79
N TRP A 108 4.79 16.29 15.13
CA TRP A 108 5.49 15.15 15.74
C TRP A 108 6.63 15.63 16.66
N LYS A 109 7.22 16.80 16.38
CA LYS A 109 8.27 17.42 17.21
C LYS A 109 7.78 17.86 18.58
N THR A 110 6.48 18.14 18.71
CA THR A 110 5.86 18.57 19.96
C THR A 110 5.50 17.39 20.88
N VAL A 111 5.65 16.15 20.40
CA VAL A 111 5.36 14.94 21.20
C VAL A 111 6.45 14.72 22.27
N ILE A 112 7.68 15.16 22.02
CA ILE A 112 8.81 15.12 22.97
C ILE A 112 9.05 16.51 23.58
N LYS A 113 7.98 17.18 24.05
CA LYS A 113 8.12 18.24 25.05
C LYS A 113 7.44 17.76 26.32
N SER A 114 8.23 17.09 27.18
CA SER A 114 7.97 16.96 28.60
C SER A 114 8.97 17.81 29.36
#